data_AF-A0A0S8JQ07-F1
#
_entry.id   AF-A0A0S8JQ07-F1
#
_cell.length_a   1.000
_cell.length_b   1.000
_cell.length_c   1.000
_cell.angle_alpha   90.00
_cell.angle_beta   90.00
_cell.angle_gamma   90.00
#
_symmetry.space_group_name_H-M   'P 1'
#
loop_
_entity.id
_entity.type
_entity.pdbx_description
1 polymer ?
#
loop_
_entity_poly.entity_id
_entity_poly.type
_entity_poly.pdbx_seq_one_letter_code
_entity_poly.pdbx_strand_id
1 'polypeptide(L)'
;MGGVATELSGKLLGAAQSAADRELCQRQIAATDREIDRLVYELYALSDEEIAIVERENQRRSGKRRWRRITMTTAKGKPTITWLILVYDRTAVQRFPFKRKWYRFSYARATEAQAQEVLRLCGYKCRDDGPSPDTPTHDIRASLRLGGVSWTSKDILSYRHLFDYVPDETSLSAGAEDACAFLNVFLPPESYFEDENEQPISLVQAYDEEAKRKRGEGAISIVPDHPESVLRYGPADPIRPELWRQADHELMMHLWDVYTQLVRSRWLKGDCEVTFISQDNLDAILPVNEDCMAVILPFRQLYSKDPADDLFNRCCNVHSRHCPADHATQKWVKFYQAGFNEFLDQPVGLPRFRSNLNPKRYLDAFAYGARVVHASSKKYEPRTDLEALLRDHPKELVVMGYHWVLIMLLGYVSMVLPVLQQNITHWTDDLGWVKSRTSGPRDLFGA
;
A
#
# COMPACT_ATOMS: atom_id res chain seq x y z
N MET A 1 18.34 15.68 1.12
CA MET A 1 19.54 15.56 2.00
C MET A 1 19.28 15.72 3.50
N GLY A 2 18.14 16.26 3.96
CA GLY A 2 17.89 16.51 5.40
C GLY A 2 17.78 15.29 6.34
N GLY A 3 17.58 14.07 5.81
CA GLY A 3 17.41 12.86 6.63
C GLY A 3 18.69 12.33 7.29
N VAL A 4 19.85 12.48 6.64
CA VAL A 4 21.14 11.95 7.17
C VAL A 4 21.67 12.83 8.30
N ALA A 5 21.52 14.16 8.19
CA ALA A 5 21.93 15.10 9.22
C ALA A 5 21.07 14.97 10.50
N THR A 6 19.76 14.74 10.35
CA THR A 6 18.86 14.64 11.51
C THR A 6 18.98 13.29 12.24
N GLU A 7 19.32 12.18 11.56
CA GLU A 7 19.63 10.90 12.21
C GLU A 7 20.97 10.91 12.98
N LEU A 8 22.01 11.57 12.43
CA LEU A 8 23.29 11.77 13.12
C LEU A 8 23.14 12.70 14.35
N SER A 9 22.36 13.76 14.22
CA SER A 9 22.05 14.70 15.31
C SER A 9 21.33 14.01 16.48
N GLY A 10 20.37 13.13 16.19
CA GLY A 10 19.69 12.31 17.21
C GLY A 10 20.62 11.33 17.94
N LYS A 11 21.56 10.70 17.22
CA LYS A 11 22.55 9.77 17.82
C LYS A 11 23.56 10.50 18.72
N LEU A 12 24.05 11.68 18.30
CA LEU A 12 25.00 12.48 19.09
C LEU A 12 24.36 13.03 20.37
N LEU A 13 23.11 13.53 20.29
CA LEU A 13 22.38 14.02 21.46
C LEU A 13 21.97 12.90 22.44
N GLY A 14 21.70 11.69 21.92
CA GLY A 14 21.39 10.51 22.72
C GLY A 14 22.59 9.93 23.48
N ALA A 15 23.82 10.15 22.98
CA ALA A 15 25.05 9.66 23.61
C ALA A 15 25.58 10.57 24.74
N ALA A 16 25.11 11.82 24.84
CA ALA A 16 25.57 12.79 25.82
C ALA A 16 25.01 12.50 27.22
N GLN A 17 25.91 12.19 28.17
CA GLN A 17 25.58 11.75 29.53
C GLN A 17 25.32 12.90 30.51
N SER A 18 25.87 14.10 30.24
CA SER A 18 25.66 15.28 31.08
C SER A 18 25.01 16.45 30.31
N ALA A 19 24.47 17.42 31.05
CA ALA A 19 23.89 18.63 30.47
C ALA A 19 24.95 19.47 29.72
N ALA A 20 26.18 19.50 30.23
CA ALA A 20 27.30 20.20 29.60
C ALA A 20 27.69 19.54 28.26
N ASP A 21 27.69 18.21 28.19
CA ASP A 21 27.98 17.47 26.95
C ASP A 21 26.92 17.73 25.88
N ARG A 22 25.64 17.80 26.28
CA ARG A 22 24.55 18.15 25.36
C ARG A 22 24.71 19.54 24.80
N GLU A 23 25.10 20.51 25.64
CA GLU A 23 25.33 21.88 25.18
C GLU A 23 26.52 21.96 24.23
N LEU A 24 27.61 21.24 24.53
CA LEU A 24 28.77 21.15 23.65
C LEU A 24 28.41 20.50 22.30
N CYS A 25 27.70 19.37 22.30
CA CYS A 25 27.21 18.71 21.09
C CYS A 25 26.25 19.60 20.29
N GLN A 26 25.35 20.34 20.94
CA GLN A 26 24.46 21.28 20.26
C GLN A 26 25.22 22.39 19.53
N ARG A 27 26.28 22.93 20.15
CA ARG A 27 27.13 23.94 19.50
C ARG A 27 27.88 23.37 18.30
N GLN A 28 28.39 22.13 18.41
CA GLN A 28 29.05 21.45 17.30
C GLN A 28 28.10 21.19 16.14
N ILE A 29 26.90 20.65 16.41
CA ILE A 29 25.85 20.44 15.41
C ILE A 29 25.51 21.76 14.71
N ALA A 30 25.27 22.82 15.47
CA ALA A 30 24.95 24.13 14.91
C ALA A 30 26.09 24.75 14.07
N ALA A 31 27.35 24.44 14.41
CA ALA A 31 28.50 24.86 13.60
C ALA A 31 28.59 24.08 12.29
N THR A 32 28.40 22.75 12.35
CA THR A 32 28.40 21.87 11.18
C THR A 32 27.24 22.15 10.23
N ASP A 33 26.03 22.40 10.75
CA ASP A 33 24.87 22.75 9.93
C ASP A 33 25.14 24.02 9.11
N ARG A 34 25.76 25.05 9.70
CA ARG A 34 26.16 26.27 8.97
C ARG A 34 27.21 26.01 7.90
N GLU A 35 28.15 25.12 8.17
CA GLU A 35 29.18 24.74 7.19
C GLU A 35 28.55 23.98 6.01
N ILE A 36 27.59 23.10 6.28
CA ILE A 36 26.80 22.41 5.25
C ILE A 36 25.99 23.40 4.42
N ASP A 37 25.24 24.31 5.07
CA ASP A 37 24.43 25.32 4.37
C ASP A 37 25.31 26.17 3.46
N ARG A 38 26.47 26.62 3.94
CA ARG A 38 27.45 27.34 3.13
C ARG A 38 27.93 26.53 1.92
N LEU A 39 28.30 25.27 2.12
CA LEU A 39 28.77 24.39 1.02
C LEU A 39 27.66 24.15 -0.01
N VAL A 40 26.40 24.05 0.42
CA VAL A 40 25.24 23.93 -0.47
C VAL A 40 25.06 25.22 -1.27
N TYR A 41 25.14 26.39 -0.63
CA TYR A 41 25.03 27.68 -1.31
C TYR A 41 26.15 27.86 -2.35
N GLU A 42 27.40 27.49 -2.01
CA GLU A 42 28.54 27.50 -2.93
C GLU A 42 28.34 26.51 -4.10
N LEU A 43 27.85 25.30 -3.84
CA LEU A 43 27.63 24.27 -4.86
C LEU A 43 26.60 24.69 -5.91
N TYR A 44 25.57 25.43 -5.50
CA TYR A 44 24.52 25.93 -6.39
C TYR A 44 24.78 27.35 -6.91
N ALA A 45 25.91 27.95 -6.53
CA ALA A 45 26.28 29.33 -6.88
C ALA A 45 25.15 30.35 -6.60
N LEU A 46 24.45 30.18 -5.48
CA LEU A 46 23.34 31.05 -5.10
C LEU A 46 23.83 32.46 -4.80
N SER A 47 23.06 33.46 -5.23
CA SER A 47 23.32 34.86 -4.85
C SER A 47 22.90 35.14 -3.41
N ASP A 48 23.41 36.24 -2.83
CA ASP A 48 23.04 36.68 -1.47
C ASP A 48 21.51 36.88 -1.33
N GLU A 49 20.82 37.32 -2.40
CA GLU A 49 19.36 37.45 -2.41
C GLU A 49 18.64 36.09 -2.36
N GLU A 50 19.14 35.09 -3.09
CA GLU A 50 18.58 33.74 -3.10
C GLU A 50 18.81 33.03 -1.77
N ILE A 51 20.00 33.20 -1.18
CA ILE A 51 20.32 32.73 0.17
C ILE A 51 19.37 33.35 1.19
N ALA A 52 19.16 34.67 1.14
CA ALA A 52 18.25 35.38 2.04
C ALA A 52 16.80 34.90 1.91
N ILE A 53 16.35 34.48 0.72
CA ILE A 53 15.03 33.87 0.53
C ILE A 53 14.97 32.50 1.21
N VAL A 54 15.96 31.63 0.96
CA VAL A 54 16.02 30.28 1.55
C VAL A 54 16.09 30.34 3.08
N GLU A 55 16.92 31.22 3.64
CA GLU A 55 17.04 31.39 5.09
C GLU A 55 15.76 31.96 5.70
N ARG A 56 15.07 32.88 5.03
CA ARG A 56 13.79 33.43 5.50
C ARG A 56 12.68 32.37 5.47
N GLU A 57 12.66 31.54 4.44
CA GLU A 57 11.75 30.39 4.33
C GLU A 57 12.02 29.38 5.46
N ASN A 58 13.30 29.10 5.73
CA ASN A 58 13.73 28.22 6.81
C ASN A 58 13.41 28.82 8.19
N GLN A 59 13.59 30.12 8.41
CA GLN A 59 13.19 30.81 9.65
C GLN A 59 11.67 30.82 9.85
N ARG A 60 10.89 30.97 8.77
CA ARG A 60 9.42 30.80 8.82
C ARG A 60 9.03 29.38 9.22
N ARG A 61 9.78 28.37 8.76
CA ARG A 61 9.58 26.96 9.13
C ARG A 61 10.11 26.61 10.52
N SER A 62 11.18 27.26 10.98
CA SER A 62 11.89 26.97 12.24
C SER A 62 11.47 27.86 13.42
N GLY A 63 10.61 28.86 13.19
CA GLY A 63 10.01 29.70 14.22
C GLY A 63 9.46 28.82 15.33
N LYS A 64 10.12 28.84 16.50
CA LYS A 64 9.81 28.03 17.69
C LYS A 64 8.31 28.02 17.92
N ARG A 65 7.65 26.91 17.56
CA ARG A 65 6.34 26.55 18.07
C ARG A 65 6.49 26.45 19.58
N ARG A 66 6.11 27.51 20.29
CA ARG A 66 6.01 27.51 21.74
C ARG A 66 4.85 26.61 22.09
N TRP A 67 5.12 25.31 22.22
CA TRP A 67 4.17 24.31 22.67
C TRP A 67 3.67 24.70 24.06
N ARG A 68 2.50 25.35 24.11
CA ARG A 68 1.68 25.26 25.30
C ARG A 68 1.24 23.80 25.35
N ARG A 69 1.66 23.09 26.40
CA ARG A 69 1.06 21.81 26.79
C ARG A 69 -0.42 22.11 27.04
N ILE A 70 -1.25 21.92 26.02
CA ILE A 70 -2.70 21.94 26.18
C ILE A 70 -3.01 20.61 26.84
N THR A 71 -3.10 20.61 28.17
CA THR A 71 -3.87 19.59 28.86
C THR A 71 -5.28 19.71 28.31
N MET A 72 -5.67 18.78 27.42
CA MET A 72 -7.05 18.64 26.98
C MET A 72 -7.88 18.15 28.17
N THR A 73 -8.23 19.08 29.05
CA THR A 73 -9.37 18.91 29.95
C THR A 73 -10.63 18.90 29.09
N THR A 74 -11.04 17.68 28.75
CA THR A 74 -12.42 17.18 28.75
C THR A 74 -13.52 18.05 28.13
N ALA A 75 -14.23 17.44 27.16
CA ALA A 75 -15.70 17.42 27.08
C ALA A 75 -16.45 18.13 25.94
N LYS A 76 -15.92 18.23 24.70
CA LYS A 76 -16.82 18.34 23.53
C LYS A 76 -16.42 17.43 22.36
N GLY A 77 -17.27 16.41 22.16
CA GLY A 77 -17.29 15.46 21.05
C GLY A 77 -16.23 14.36 21.15
N LYS A 78 -16.53 13.21 21.77
CA LYS A 78 -15.75 11.99 21.47
C LYS A 78 -16.09 11.57 20.04
N PRO A 79 -15.13 11.11 19.22
CA PRO A 79 -15.44 10.71 17.86
C PRO A 79 -16.30 9.43 17.86
N THR A 80 -17.23 9.35 16.93
CA THR A 80 -18.06 8.15 16.74
C THR A 80 -17.25 7.14 15.96
N ILE A 81 -17.06 5.95 16.53
CA ILE A 81 -16.34 4.84 15.87
C ILE A 81 -17.35 3.77 15.50
N THR A 82 -17.42 3.43 14.21
CA THR A 82 -18.32 2.42 13.66
C THR A 82 -17.55 1.29 13.01
N TRP A 83 -18.13 0.10 13.00
CA TRP A 83 -17.52 -1.08 12.41
C TRP A 83 -18.58 -1.86 11.64
N LEU A 84 -18.40 -1.98 10.33
CA LEU A 84 -19.18 -2.89 9.49
C LEU A 84 -18.56 -4.28 9.54
N ILE A 85 -19.34 -5.26 9.97
CA ILE A 85 -18.94 -6.68 9.94
C ILE A 85 -19.88 -7.42 8.98
N LEU A 86 -19.27 -8.21 8.09
CA LEU A 86 -19.98 -9.09 7.17
C LEU A 86 -20.27 -10.42 7.87
N VAL A 87 -21.54 -10.80 7.87
CA VAL A 87 -22.06 -11.96 8.60
C VAL A 87 -22.51 -13.05 7.64
N TYR A 88 -21.95 -14.25 7.82
CA TYR A 88 -22.37 -15.48 7.17
C TYR A 88 -23.50 -16.13 7.97
N ASP A 89 -24.74 -15.91 7.56
CA ASP A 89 -25.91 -16.44 8.26
C ASP A 89 -26.31 -17.81 7.68
N ARG A 90 -26.01 -18.90 8.40
CA ARG A 90 -26.34 -20.26 7.94
C ARG A 90 -27.83 -20.54 7.89
N THR A 91 -28.64 -19.78 8.63
CA THR A 91 -30.09 -19.92 8.73
C THR A 91 -30.83 -19.23 7.59
N ALA A 92 -30.17 -18.30 6.91
CA ALA A 92 -30.74 -17.59 5.77
C ALA A 92 -30.93 -18.53 4.56
N VAL A 93 -32.06 -18.38 3.86
CA VAL A 93 -32.34 -19.08 2.59
C VAL A 93 -31.29 -18.75 1.53
N GLN A 94 -30.88 -17.48 1.48
CA GLN A 94 -29.76 -16.99 0.67
C GLN A 94 -28.65 -16.52 1.60
N ARG A 95 -27.56 -17.30 1.66
CA ARG A 95 -26.39 -17.01 2.51
C ARG A 95 -25.46 -15.93 1.91
N PHE A 96 -25.61 -15.66 0.63
CA PHE A 96 -24.86 -14.63 -0.11
C PHE A 96 -25.83 -13.67 -0.82
N PRO A 97 -25.51 -12.36 -0.92
CA PRO A 97 -24.34 -11.70 -0.33
C PRO A 97 -24.36 -11.75 1.22
N PHE A 98 -23.20 -11.57 1.85
CA PHE A 98 -23.11 -11.55 3.32
C PHE A 98 -24.07 -10.51 3.90
N LYS A 99 -24.70 -10.84 5.03
CA LYS A 99 -25.52 -9.90 5.77
C LYS A 99 -24.61 -8.82 6.38
N ARG A 100 -24.98 -7.56 6.23
CA ARG A 100 -24.24 -6.44 6.82
C ARG A 100 -24.76 -6.18 8.23
N LYS A 101 -23.87 -6.23 9.23
CA LYS A 101 -24.17 -5.78 10.60
C LYS A 101 -23.26 -4.61 10.95
N TRP A 102 -23.86 -3.56 11.48
CA TRP A 102 -23.13 -2.38 11.96
C TRP A 102 -22.98 -2.44 13.46
N TYR A 103 -21.82 -2.03 13.94
CA TYR A 103 -21.53 -1.91 15.35
C TYR A 103 -20.95 -0.53 15.66
N ARG A 104 -21.16 -0.06 16.90
CA ARG A 104 -20.68 1.23 17.40
C ARG A 104 -19.84 1.02 18.65
N PHE A 105 -18.69 1.68 18.73
CA PHE A 105 -17.83 1.63 19.90
C PHE A 105 -18.49 2.25 21.13
N SER A 106 -18.40 1.55 22.25
CA SER A 106 -19.06 1.90 23.50
C SER A 106 -18.07 2.51 24.50
N TYR A 107 -17.94 3.84 24.48
CA TYR A 107 -17.08 4.55 25.45
C TYR A 107 -17.49 4.35 26.91
N ALA A 108 -18.75 3.97 27.18
CA ALA A 108 -19.22 3.67 28.53
C ALA A 108 -18.66 2.34 29.05
N ARG A 109 -18.34 1.40 28.15
CA ARG A 109 -17.80 0.07 28.48
C ARG A 109 -16.27 0.04 28.42
N ALA A 110 -15.65 0.98 27.71
CA ALA A 110 -14.21 1.07 27.57
C ALA A 110 -13.58 1.86 28.74
N THR A 111 -12.46 1.35 29.26
CA THR A 111 -11.55 2.19 30.07
C THR A 111 -10.92 3.27 29.18
N GLU A 112 -10.43 4.36 29.79
CA GLU A 112 -9.78 5.44 29.03
C GLU A 112 -8.60 4.93 28.20
N ALA A 113 -7.77 4.03 28.76
CA ALA A 113 -6.65 3.44 28.03
C ALA A 113 -7.10 2.62 26.81
N GLN A 114 -8.18 1.83 26.94
CA GLN A 114 -8.75 1.09 25.81
C GLN A 114 -9.34 2.02 24.76
N ALA A 115 -10.03 3.09 25.17
CA ALA A 115 -10.57 4.07 24.24
C ALA A 115 -9.44 4.77 23.44
N GLN A 116 -8.37 5.18 24.11
CA GLN A 116 -7.20 5.77 23.43
C GLN A 116 -6.53 4.78 22.47
N GLU A 117 -6.43 3.51 22.85
CA GLU A 117 -5.84 2.50 21.98
C GLU A 117 -6.73 2.19 20.76
N VAL A 118 -8.05 2.08 20.92
CA VAL A 118 -8.97 1.92 19.80
C VAL A 118 -8.91 3.13 18.85
N LEU A 119 -8.82 4.34 19.39
CA LEU A 119 -8.63 5.56 18.59
C LEU A 119 -7.34 5.50 17.79
N ARG A 120 -6.23 5.17 18.45
CA ARG A 120 -4.92 4.99 17.82
C ARG A 120 -4.96 3.96 16.71
N LEU A 121 -5.59 2.81 16.96
CA LEU A 121 -5.75 1.72 15.99
C LEU A 121 -6.61 2.13 14.79
N CYS A 122 -7.64 2.95 15.00
CA CYS A 122 -8.46 3.52 13.92
C CYS A 122 -7.75 4.65 13.16
N GLY A 123 -6.46 4.89 13.42
CA GLY A 123 -5.69 5.94 12.77
C GLY A 123 -6.06 7.34 13.23
N TYR A 124 -6.81 7.47 14.34
CA TYR A 124 -7.07 8.77 14.96
C TYR A 124 -5.79 9.26 15.59
N LYS A 125 -5.02 10.04 14.83
CA LYS A 125 -3.93 10.83 15.37
C LYS A 125 -4.58 11.97 16.16
N CYS A 126 -4.48 11.91 17.48
CA CYS A 126 -4.74 13.08 18.31
C CYS A 126 -3.79 14.17 17.80
N ARG A 127 -4.31 15.10 17.00
CA ARG A 127 -3.52 16.20 16.43
C ARG A 127 -3.17 17.13 17.58
N ASP A 128 -2.11 16.81 18.31
CA ASP A 128 -1.38 17.82 19.06
C ASP A 128 -0.77 18.85 18.06
N ASP A 129 -0.53 18.42 16.82
CA ASP A 129 -0.20 19.25 15.65
C ASP A 129 -1.46 19.74 14.90
N GLY A 130 -2.41 20.35 15.61
CA GLY A 130 -3.58 20.96 14.97
C GLY A 130 -3.19 21.81 13.75
N PRO A 131 -4.07 21.95 12.74
CA PRO A 131 -3.83 22.91 11.66
C PRO A 131 -3.52 24.27 12.29
N SER A 132 -2.71 25.10 11.60
CA SER A 132 -2.43 26.46 12.07
C SER A 132 -3.75 27.08 12.57
N PRO A 133 -3.77 27.76 13.74
CA PRO A 133 -5.00 28.27 14.37
C PRO A 133 -5.88 29.12 13.44
N ASP A 134 -5.37 29.52 12.28
CA ASP A 134 -6.07 30.25 11.22
C ASP A 134 -6.86 29.36 10.24
N THR A 135 -6.86 28.03 10.36
CA THR A 135 -7.62 27.15 9.46
C THR A 135 -8.98 26.83 10.11
N PRO A 136 -10.10 27.34 9.59
CA PRO A 136 -11.42 27.03 10.13
C PRO A 136 -11.65 25.52 10.05
N THR A 137 -11.86 24.89 11.21
CA THR A 137 -12.08 23.44 11.35
C THR A 137 -13.35 22.91 10.67
N HIS A 138 -14.17 23.79 10.08
CA HIS A 138 -15.43 23.45 9.43
C HIS A 138 -15.32 23.06 7.96
N ASP A 139 -14.13 23.13 7.34
CA ASP A 139 -14.01 22.96 5.89
C ASP A 139 -13.45 21.60 5.42
N ILE A 140 -12.91 20.74 6.28
CA ILE A 140 -12.41 19.43 5.81
C ILE A 140 -13.57 18.55 5.33
N ARG A 141 -13.62 18.24 4.04
CA ARG A 141 -14.75 17.50 3.42
C ARG A 141 -14.50 16.01 3.24
N ALA A 142 -13.26 15.59 2.97
CA ALA A 142 -12.90 14.18 2.77
C ALA A 142 -11.37 14.00 2.73
N SER A 143 -10.89 12.82 3.13
CA SER A 143 -9.50 12.39 2.88
C SER A 143 -9.47 11.06 2.12
N LEU A 144 -8.56 10.95 1.15
CA LEU A 144 -8.27 9.73 0.39
C LEU A 144 -6.85 9.28 0.75
N ARG A 145 -6.70 8.06 1.27
CA ARG A 145 -5.40 7.48 1.61
C ARG A 145 -5.16 6.22 0.79
N LEU A 146 -3.98 6.11 0.16
CA LEU A 146 -3.54 5.00 -0.67
C LEU A 146 -2.31 4.34 -0.06
N GLY A 147 -2.38 3.04 0.25
CA GLY A 147 -1.29 2.42 0.99
C GLY A 147 -1.17 3.00 2.40
N GLY A 148 -0.53 2.26 3.30
CA GLY A 148 -0.62 2.57 4.73
C GLY A 148 -2.08 2.73 5.17
N VAL A 149 -2.99 1.91 4.61
CA VAL A 149 -4.34 1.79 5.18
C VAL A 149 -4.06 1.70 6.66
N SER A 150 -4.67 2.59 7.43
CA SER A 150 -4.91 2.28 8.82
C SER A 150 -5.88 1.10 8.81
N TRP A 151 -5.42 -0.05 8.29
CA TRP A 151 -5.93 -1.34 8.67
C TRP A 151 -5.85 -1.24 10.16
N THR A 152 -7.04 -1.11 10.73
CA THR A 152 -7.15 -1.19 12.16
C THR A 152 -6.45 -2.51 12.45
N SER A 153 -5.35 -2.48 13.21
CA SER A 153 -4.50 -3.66 13.35
C SER A 153 -5.40 -4.86 13.68
N LYS A 154 -5.01 -6.10 13.34
CA LYS A 154 -5.76 -7.27 13.84
C LYS A 154 -5.93 -7.21 15.38
N ASP A 155 -5.12 -6.42 16.07
CA ASP A 155 -5.29 -6.04 17.47
C ASP A 155 -6.67 -5.42 17.79
N ILE A 156 -7.35 -4.76 16.85
CA ILE A 156 -8.73 -4.24 17.05
C ILE A 156 -9.71 -5.35 17.39
N LEU A 157 -9.45 -6.57 16.90
CA LEU A 157 -10.29 -7.72 17.19
C LEU A 157 -10.31 -8.03 18.69
N SER A 158 -9.22 -7.72 19.42
CA SER A 158 -9.19 -7.86 20.89
C SER A 158 -10.19 -6.92 21.59
N TYR A 159 -10.61 -5.84 20.93
CA TYR A 159 -11.59 -4.86 21.40
C TYR A 159 -12.99 -5.07 20.83
N ARG A 160 -13.24 -6.13 20.05
CA ARG A 160 -14.56 -6.44 19.46
C ARG A 160 -15.69 -6.45 20.49
N HIS A 161 -15.40 -6.89 21.72
CA HIS A 161 -16.35 -6.91 22.84
C HIS A 161 -16.82 -5.52 23.30
N LEU A 162 -16.12 -4.44 22.92
CA LEU A 162 -16.47 -3.04 23.24
C LEU A 162 -17.38 -2.39 22.18
N PHE A 163 -17.78 -3.14 21.15
CA PHE A 163 -18.66 -2.66 20.10
C PHE A 163 -20.07 -3.22 20.27
N ASP A 164 -21.05 -2.32 20.36
CA ASP A 164 -22.45 -2.66 20.52
C ASP A 164 -23.14 -2.69 19.15
N TYR A 165 -24.00 -3.68 18.91
CA TYR A 165 -24.73 -3.83 17.65
C TYR A 165 -25.71 -2.66 17.44
N VAL A 166 -25.76 -2.15 16.21
CA VAL A 166 -26.68 -1.10 15.78
C VAL A 166 -27.69 -1.72 14.80
N PRO A 167 -28.98 -1.84 15.19
CA PRO A 167 -29.99 -2.55 14.38
C PRO A 167 -30.29 -1.94 13.03
N ASP A 168 -30.12 -0.62 12.90
CA ASP A 168 -30.45 0.14 11.70
C ASP A 168 -29.30 1.08 11.32
N GLU A 169 -28.92 1.10 10.05
CA GLU A 169 -27.91 1.99 9.48
C GLU A 169 -28.27 3.46 9.70
N THR A 170 -29.57 3.80 9.70
CA THR A 170 -30.03 5.18 9.99
C THR A 170 -29.73 5.61 11.43
N SER A 171 -29.59 4.65 12.35
CA SER A 171 -29.21 4.94 13.73
C SER A 171 -27.72 5.28 13.87
N LEU A 172 -26.89 5.03 12.84
CA LEU A 172 -25.48 5.40 12.85
C LEU A 172 -25.27 6.92 12.88
N SER A 173 -26.18 7.68 12.27
CA SER A 173 -26.19 9.14 12.31
C SER A 173 -26.95 9.71 13.51
N ALA A 174 -27.80 8.94 14.18
CA ALA A 174 -28.43 9.37 15.42
C ALA A 174 -27.37 9.51 16.54
N GLY A 175 -27.11 10.76 16.94
CA GLY A 175 -26.03 11.15 17.87
C GLY A 175 -24.75 11.66 17.19
N ALA A 176 -24.73 11.73 15.85
CA ALA A 176 -23.65 12.31 15.05
C ALA A 176 -23.48 13.82 15.24
N GLU A 177 -24.57 14.51 15.55
CA GLU A 177 -24.65 15.97 15.52
C GLU A 177 -23.70 16.63 16.53
N ASP A 178 -23.35 15.91 17.60
CA ASP A 178 -22.40 16.35 18.63
C ASP A 178 -21.00 15.72 18.50
N ALA A 179 -20.78 14.82 17.54
CA ALA A 179 -19.51 14.12 17.36
C ALA A 179 -18.49 15.01 16.63
N CYS A 180 -17.26 15.07 17.14
CA CYS A 180 -16.19 15.86 16.50
C CYS A 180 -15.64 15.22 15.22
N ALA A 181 -15.83 13.90 15.05
CA ALA A 181 -15.37 13.13 13.89
C ALA A 181 -16.08 11.77 13.81
N PHE A 182 -16.14 11.21 12.60
CA PHE A 182 -16.57 9.86 12.30
C PHE A 182 -15.37 9.00 11.90
N LEU A 183 -15.19 7.88 12.60
CA LEU A 183 -14.14 6.90 12.34
C LEU A 183 -14.79 5.57 11.99
N ASN A 184 -14.28 4.91 10.97
CA ASN A 184 -14.68 3.55 10.64
C ASN A 184 -13.51 2.61 10.92
N VAL A 185 -13.80 1.48 11.56
CA VAL A 185 -12.89 0.35 11.62
C VAL A 185 -12.79 -0.21 10.21
N PHE A 186 -11.64 0.00 9.59
CA PHE A 186 -11.30 -0.56 8.29
C PHE A 186 -10.39 -1.75 8.52
N LEU A 187 -10.95 -2.94 8.35
CA LEU A 187 -10.21 -4.18 8.28
C LEU A 187 -10.07 -4.59 6.81
N PRO A 188 -8.96 -5.27 6.43
CA PRO A 188 -8.88 -5.87 5.10
C PRO A 188 -10.15 -6.68 4.82
N PRO A 189 -10.79 -6.54 3.64
CA PRO A 189 -12.01 -7.27 3.32
C PRO A 189 -11.94 -8.76 3.64
N GLU A 190 -10.76 -9.36 3.53
CA GLU A 190 -10.45 -10.75 3.81
C GLU A 190 -10.26 -11.12 5.30
N SER A 191 -10.18 -10.13 6.20
CA SER A 191 -9.55 -10.34 7.50
C SER A 191 -10.48 -10.66 8.67
N TYR A 192 -11.78 -10.37 8.59
CA TYR A 192 -12.72 -10.69 9.67
C TYR A 192 -14.18 -10.78 9.21
N PHE A 193 -14.78 -11.94 9.43
CA PHE A 193 -16.21 -12.22 9.22
C PHE A 193 -16.74 -12.89 10.48
N GLU A 194 -18.05 -12.78 10.70
CA GLU A 194 -18.74 -13.46 11.78
C GLU A 194 -19.81 -14.39 11.22
N ASP A 195 -20.18 -15.42 11.97
CA ASP A 195 -21.40 -16.18 11.69
C ASP A 195 -22.63 -15.61 12.41
N GLU A 196 -23.78 -16.26 12.27
CA GLU A 196 -25.02 -15.85 12.94
C GLU A 196 -24.91 -15.72 14.48
N ASN A 197 -23.91 -16.38 15.10
CA ASN A 197 -23.66 -16.40 16.54
C ASN A 197 -22.50 -15.48 16.97
N GLU A 198 -22.10 -14.54 16.10
CA GLU A 198 -20.97 -13.63 16.32
C GLU A 198 -19.63 -14.36 16.54
N GLN A 199 -19.50 -15.61 16.08
CA GLN A 199 -18.24 -16.33 16.10
C GLN A 199 -17.43 -15.99 14.86
N PRO A 200 -16.10 -15.77 14.98
CA PRO A 200 -15.25 -15.53 13.83
C PRO A 200 -15.31 -16.71 12.84
N ILE A 201 -15.51 -16.40 11.57
CA ILE A 201 -15.45 -17.35 10.45
C ILE A 201 -14.51 -16.79 9.38
N SER A 202 -13.72 -17.65 8.72
CA SER A 202 -12.90 -17.19 7.60
C SER A 202 -13.76 -17.07 6.34
N LEU A 203 -13.38 -16.16 5.44
CA LEU A 203 -14.02 -16.02 4.13
C LEU A 203 -14.01 -17.36 3.37
N VAL A 204 -12.86 -18.04 3.41
CA VAL A 204 -12.65 -19.35 2.79
C VAL A 204 -13.63 -20.39 3.33
N GLN A 205 -13.77 -20.48 4.65
CA GLN A 205 -14.70 -21.41 5.29
C GLN A 205 -16.16 -21.13 4.87
N ALA A 206 -16.58 -19.86 4.86
CA ALA A 206 -17.94 -19.49 4.44
C ALA A 206 -18.26 -19.94 3.00
N TYR A 207 -17.31 -19.79 2.09
CA TYR A 207 -17.45 -20.22 0.69
C TYR A 207 -17.39 -21.74 0.52
N ASP A 208 -16.62 -22.45 1.33
CA ASP A 208 -16.59 -23.91 1.31
C ASP A 208 -17.87 -24.52 1.86
N GLU A 209 -18.42 -23.98 2.95
CA GLU A 209 -19.70 -24.44 3.50
C GLU A 209 -20.82 -24.29 2.46
N GLU A 210 -20.81 -23.20 1.69
CA GLU A 210 -21.76 -22.99 0.59
C GLU A 210 -21.51 -23.90 -0.62
N ALA A 211 -20.25 -24.18 -0.95
CA ALA A 211 -19.93 -25.19 -1.96
C ALA A 211 -20.36 -26.59 -1.52
N LYS A 212 -20.12 -26.95 -0.26
CA LYS A 212 -20.56 -28.22 0.32
C LYS A 212 -22.07 -28.36 0.21
N ARG A 213 -22.82 -27.29 0.52
CA ARG A 213 -24.29 -27.26 0.39
C ARG A 213 -24.75 -27.45 -1.06
N LYS A 214 -24.07 -26.84 -2.04
CA LYS A 214 -24.47 -26.84 -3.45
C LYS A 214 -23.99 -28.06 -4.25
N ARG A 215 -22.80 -28.58 -3.94
CA ARG A 215 -22.09 -29.59 -4.73
C ARG A 215 -21.78 -30.89 -3.96
N GLY A 216 -22.06 -30.96 -2.66
CA GLY A 216 -21.81 -32.13 -1.82
C GLY A 216 -20.50 -32.08 -1.03
N GLU A 217 -20.25 -33.12 -0.23
CA GLU A 217 -19.06 -33.20 0.61
C GLU A 217 -17.76 -33.19 -0.21
N GLY A 218 -16.73 -32.50 0.29
CA GLY A 218 -15.44 -32.36 -0.39
C GLY A 218 -15.38 -31.25 -1.45
N ALA A 219 -16.49 -30.55 -1.73
CA ALA A 219 -16.47 -29.42 -2.66
C ALA A 219 -15.73 -28.21 -2.07
N ILE A 220 -14.59 -27.87 -2.67
CA ILE A 220 -13.80 -26.68 -2.33
C ILE A 220 -14.25 -25.51 -3.22
N SER A 221 -14.27 -24.30 -2.68
CA SER A 221 -14.51 -23.06 -3.43
C SER A 221 -13.22 -22.29 -3.67
N ILE A 222 -13.12 -21.70 -4.87
CA ILE A 222 -12.18 -20.61 -5.16
C ILE A 222 -12.86 -19.31 -4.73
N VAL A 223 -12.21 -18.58 -3.84
CA VAL A 223 -12.66 -17.28 -3.34
C VAL A 223 -11.87 -16.19 -4.07
N PRO A 224 -12.55 -15.29 -4.80
CA PRO A 224 -11.89 -14.15 -5.44
C PRO A 224 -11.04 -13.35 -4.45
N ASP A 225 -9.87 -12.92 -4.90
CA ASP A 225 -8.90 -12.08 -4.18
C ASP A 225 -8.33 -12.72 -2.89
N HIS A 226 -8.50 -14.03 -2.75
CA HIS A 226 -7.96 -14.81 -1.64
C HIS A 226 -7.12 -15.98 -2.16
N PRO A 227 -5.81 -15.79 -2.42
CA PRO A 227 -4.96 -16.81 -3.05
C PRO A 227 -4.87 -18.10 -2.23
N GLU A 228 -5.00 -18.03 -0.90
CA GLU A 228 -5.07 -19.24 -0.07
C GLU A 228 -6.22 -20.18 -0.46
N SER A 229 -7.31 -19.65 -1.02
CA SER A 229 -8.44 -20.48 -1.45
C SER A 229 -8.06 -21.45 -2.58
N VAL A 230 -7.19 -21.02 -3.50
CA VAL A 230 -6.71 -21.84 -4.62
C VAL A 230 -5.49 -22.69 -4.25
N LEU A 231 -4.64 -22.21 -3.33
CA LEU A 231 -3.47 -22.98 -2.87
C LEU A 231 -3.84 -24.32 -2.20
N ARG A 232 -5.07 -24.44 -1.69
CA ARG A 232 -5.60 -25.68 -1.07
C ARG A 232 -5.85 -26.81 -2.05
N TYR A 233 -5.88 -26.53 -3.35
CA TYR A 233 -5.92 -27.58 -4.38
C TYR A 233 -4.59 -28.32 -4.51
N GLY A 234 -3.52 -27.83 -3.85
CA GLY A 234 -2.18 -28.36 -3.97
C GLY A 234 -1.49 -27.90 -5.25
N PRO A 235 -0.19 -28.21 -5.38
CA PRO A 235 0.53 -27.92 -6.61
C PRO A 235 -0.01 -28.77 -7.75
N ALA A 236 0.02 -28.21 -8.96
CA ALA A 236 -0.39 -28.96 -10.16
C ALA A 236 0.71 -29.93 -10.61
N ASP A 237 0.35 -31.16 -10.94
CA ASP A 237 1.23 -32.06 -11.69
C ASP A 237 1.53 -31.43 -13.05
N PRO A 238 2.81 -31.23 -13.40
CA PRO A 238 3.12 -30.47 -14.57
C PRO A 238 2.97 -31.28 -15.86
N ILE A 239 2.61 -30.58 -16.94
CA ILE A 239 2.63 -31.08 -18.30
C ILE A 239 3.88 -30.60 -19.03
N ARG A 240 4.35 -31.41 -19.98
CA ARG A 240 5.46 -31.08 -20.87
C ARG A 240 6.78 -30.71 -20.14
N PRO A 241 7.29 -31.57 -19.23
CA PRO A 241 8.59 -31.37 -18.56
C PRO A 241 9.74 -31.08 -19.52
N GLU A 242 9.71 -31.67 -20.72
CA GLU A 242 10.73 -31.52 -21.74
C GLU A 242 10.88 -30.09 -22.28
N LEU A 243 9.87 -29.24 -22.08
CA LEU A 243 9.89 -27.84 -22.51
C LEU A 243 10.44 -26.89 -21.43
N TRP A 244 10.62 -27.37 -20.20
CA TRP A 244 11.12 -26.55 -19.10
C TRP A 244 12.60 -26.22 -19.30
N ARG A 245 12.96 -24.94 -19.20
CA ARG A 245 14.34 -24.46 -19.37
C ARG A 245 14.83 -23.80 -18.09
N GLN A 246 16.15 -23.77 -17.92
CA GLN A 246 16.79 -22.98 -16.87
C GLN A 246 16.36 -21.50 -16.91
N ALA A 247 16.20 -20.94 -18.12
CA ALA A 247 15.71 -19.58 -18.31
C ALA A 247 14.26 -19.38 -17.82
N ASP A 248 13.42 -20.41 -17.82
CA ASP A 248 12.07 -20.33 -17.27
C ASP A 248 12.12 -20.22 -15.73
N HIS A 249 13.01 -20.98 -15.07
CA HIS A 249 13.25 -20.85 -13.62
C HIS A 249 13.83 -19.49 -13.25
N GLU A 250 14.87 -19.03 -13.96
CA GLU A 250 15.50 -17.72 -13.74
C GLU A 250 14.50 -16.57 -13.89
N LEU A 251 13.59 -16.66 -14.86
CA LEU A 251 12.52 -15.68 -15.07
C LEU A 251 11.58 -15.60 -13.86
N MET A 252 11.24 -16.74 -13.25
CA MET A 252 10.37 -16.79 -12.07
C MET A 252 11.05 -16.22 -10.83
N MET A 253 12.33 -16.56 -10.63
CA MET A 253 13.13 -15.98 -9.56
C MET A 253 13.27 -14.47 -9.74
N HIS A 254 13.42 -13.99 -10.98
CA HIS A 254 13.44 -12.57 -11.25
C HIS A 254 12.12 -11.87 -10.87
N LEU A 255 10.97 -12.46 -11.18
CA LEU A 255 9.67 -11.92 -10.74
C LEU A 255 9.56 -11.88 -9.22
N TRP A 256 10.02 -12.92 -8.52
CA TRP A 256 10.05 -12.98 -7.06
C TRP A 256 10.90 -11.87 -6.46
N ASP A 257 12.10 -11.63 -7.01
CA ASP A 257 13.02 -10.59 -6.55
C ASP A 257 12.42 -9.19 -6.76
N VAL A 258 11.84 -8.93 -7.94
CA VAL A 258 11.15 -7.67 -8.26
C VAL A 258 10.00 -7.43 -7.29
N TYR A 259 9.15 -8.42 -7.06
CA TYR A 259 8.05 -8.32 -6.11
C TYR A 259 8.55 -8.07 -4.68
N THR A 260 9.57 -8.83 -4.25
CA THR A 260 10.15 -8.70 -2.90
C THR A 260 10.74 -7.30 -2.69
N GLN A 261 11.44 -6.76 -3.70
CA GLN A 261 11.95 -5.40 -3.69
C GLN A 261 10.81 -4.38 -3.53
N LEU A 262 9.73 -4.53 -4.30
CA LEU A 262 8.56 -3.63 -4.24
C LEU A 262 7.87 -3.67 -2.89
N VAL A 263 7.58 -4.86 -2.35
CA VAL A 263 6.89 -5.02 -1.05
C VAL A 263 7.75 -4.53 0.11
N ARG A 264 9.07 -4.68 0.04
CA ARG A 264 9.99 -4.20 1.08
C ARG A 264 10.34 -2.72 0.95
N SER A 265 10.03 -2.09 -0.18
CA SER A 265 10.36 -0.70 -0.47
C SER A 265 9.81 0.27 0.58
N ARG A 266 10.51 1.37 0.80
CA ARG A 266 10.01 2.47 1.64
C ARG A 266 8.80 3.15 0.99
N TRP A 267 8.70 3.12 -0.34
CA TRP A 267 7.55 3.62 -1.10
C TRP A 267 6.24 2.99 -0.64
N LEU A 268 6.16 1.65 -0.57
CA LEU A 268 4.92 0.97 -0.18
C LEU A 268 4.57 1.20 1.29
N LYS A 269 5.58 1.42 2.13
CA LYS A 269 5.45 1.70 3.57
C LYS A 269 5.17 3.17 3.87
N GLY A 270 5.37 4.05 2.89
CA GLY A 270 5.19 5.48 3.03
C GLY A 270 3.71 5.84 3.09
N ASP A 271 3.41 6.92 3.81
CA ASP A 271 2.06 7.50 3.80
C ASP A 271 1.81 8.15 2.43
N CYS A 272 0.67 7.83 1.81
CA CYS A 272 0.15 8.54 0.65
C CYS A 272 -1.31 8.93 0.94
N GLU A 273 -1.55 10.18 1.25
CA GLU A 273 -2.84 10.74 1.65
C GLU A 273 -3.07 12.07 0.94
N VAL A 274 -4.29 12.30 0.46
CA VAL A 274 -4.77 13.59 -0.04
C VAL A 274 -6.03 13.94 0.76
N THR A 275 -5.99 15.09 1.42
CA THR A 275 -7.10 15.66 2.19
C THR A 275 -7.70 16.83 1.43
N PHE A 276 -8.99 16.74 1.10
CA PHE A 276 -9.74 17.82 0.45
C PHE A 276 -10.24 18.81 1.51
N ILE A 277 -9.59 19.98 1.56
CA ILE A 277 -9.96 21.09 2.43
C ILE A 277 -11.10 21.91 1.80
N SER A 278 -11.18 22.00 0.48
CA SER A 278 -12.33 22.63 -0.19
C SER A 278 -12.55 22.01 -1.57
N GLN A 279 -13.30 22.67 -2.45
CA GLN A 279 -13.39 22.25 -3.87
C GLN A 279 -12.05 22.47 -4.60
N ASP A 280 -11.34 23.54 -4.27
CA ASP A 280 -10.12 23.96 -4.96
C ASP A 280 -8.85 23.80 -4.11
N ASN A 281 -9.00 23.51 -2.81
CA ASN A 281 -7.89 23.36 -1.89
C ASN A 281 -7.76 21.91 -1.42
N LEU A 282 -6.54 21.39 -1.48
CA LEU A 282 -6.19 20.07 -0.97
C LEU A 282 -4.85 20.16 -0.25
N ASP A 283 -4.68 19.27 0.72
CA ASP A 283 -3.41 18.98 1.38
C ASP A 283 -3.01 17.56 1.03
N ALA A 284 -1.71 17.27 0.96
CA ALA A 284 -1.24 15.95 0.59
C ALA A 284 0.02 15.55 1.35
N ILE A 285 0.00 14.32 1.86
CA ILE A 285 1.17 13.61 2.37
C ILE A 285 1.51 12.58 1.30
N LEU A 286 2.61 12.77 0.58
CA LEU A 286 3.03 11.86 -0.48
C LEU A 286 4.36 11.21 -0.10
N PRO A 287 4.65 9.99 -0.59
CA PRO A 287 5.96 9.39 -0.41
C PRO A 287 7.06 10.31 -0.96
N VAL A 288 8.23 10.29 -0.31
CA VAL A 288 9.36 11.12 -0.74
C VAL A 288 9.81 10.74 -2.16
N ASN A 289 10.28 11.72 -2.92
CA ASN A 289 10.61 11.55 -4.33
C ASN A 289 11.59 10.38 -4.56
N GLU A 290 12.61 10.24 -3.71
CA GLU A 290 13.60 9.17 -3.82
C GLU A 290 12.95 7.78 -3.72
N ASP A 291 11.93 7.62 -2.88
CA ASP A 291 11.22 6.36 -2.71
C ASP A 291 10.34 6.05 -3.93
N CYS A 292 9.66 7.06 -4.48
CA CYS A 292 8.92 6.93 -5.74
C CYS A 292 9.84 6.51 -6.89
N MET A 293 11.02 7.12 -6.97
CA MET A 293 11.99 6.86 -8.04
C MET A 293 12.56 5.44 -7.95
N ALA A 294 12.77 4.93 -6.74
CA ALA A 294 13.31 3.60 -6.49
C ALA A 294 12.42 2.46 -7.01
N VAL A 295 11.12 2.70 -7.19
CA VAL A 295 10.17 1.67 -7.66
C VAL A 295 9.83 1.75 -9.15
N ILE A 296 10.22 2.82 -9.85
CA ILE A 296 9.89 3.02 -11.28
C ILE A 296 10.40 1.87 -12.15
N LEU A 297 11.68 1.50 -12.03
CA LEU A 297 12.27 0.44 -12.85
C LEU A 297 11.68 -0.95 -12.53
N PRO A 298 11.56 -1.39 -11.26
CA PRO A 298 10.88 -2.63 -10.91
C PRO A 298 9.46 -2.71 -11.48
N PHE A 299 8.66 -1.65 -11.39
CA PHE A 299 7.32 -1.65 -11.97
C PHE A 299 7.33 -1.69 -13.49
N ARG A 300 8.25 -0.95 -14.15
CA ARG A 300 8.40 -1.00 -15.61
C ARG A 300 8.61 -2.44 -16.10
N GLN A 301 9.41 -3.23 -15.40
CA GLN A 301 9.64 -4.64 -15.73
C GLN A 301 8.37 -5.50 -15.61
N LEU A 302 7.33 -5.07 -14.90
CA LEU A 302 6.09 -5.82 -14.76
C LEU A 302 5.10 -5.59 -15.91
N TYR A 303 5.02 -4.36 -16.44
CA TYR A 303 3.96 -3.95 -17.37
C TYR A 303 4.44 -3.59 -18.79
N SER A 304 5.75 -3.51 -19.04
CA SER A 304 6.25 -3.07 -20.34
C SER A 304 5.77 -3.98 -21.48
N LYS A 305 5.56 -3.42 -22.68
CA LYS A 305 5.29 -4.22 -23.89
C LYS A 305 6.57 -4.66 -24.60
N ASP A 306 7.74 -4.25 -24.09
CA ASP A 306 9.01 -4.79 -24.57
C ASP A 306 9.07 -6.26 -24.12
N PRO A 307 9.25 -7.23 -25.03
CA PRO A 307 9.36 -8.64 -24.66
C PRO A 307 10.45 -8.93 -23.62
N ALA A 308 11.46 -8.06 -23.50
CA ALA A 308 12.48 -8.18 -22.45
C ALA A 308 11.94 -7.80 -21.05
N ASP A 309 11.01 -6.84 -20.98
CA ASP A 309 10.50 -6.20 -19.75
C ASP A 309 9.01 -6.52 -19.46
N ASP A 310 8.41 -7.54 -20.08
CA ASP A 310 7.03 -8.00 -19.81
C ASP A 310 7.02 -9.16 -18.78
N LEU A 311 7.69 -8.96 -17.65
CA LEU A 311 8.05 -10.02 -16.70
C LEU A 311 6.83 -10.78 -16.18
N PHE A 312 5.78 -10.05 -15.79
CA PHE A 312 4.58 -10.66 -15.20
C PHE A 312 3.87 -11.59 -16.18
N ASN A 313 3.55 -11.11 -17.39
CA ASN A 313 2.90 -11.94 -18.40
C ASN A 313 3.78 -13.10 -18.86
N ARG A 314 5.10 -12.89 -18.97
CA ARG A 314 6.03 -13.97 -19.32
C ARG A 314 6.02 -15.08 -18.29
N CYS A 315 6.05 -14.76 -16.99
CA CYS A 315 5.91 -15.75 -15.93
C CYS A 315 4.55 -16.47 -16.00
N CYS A 316 3.44 -15.73 -16.11
CA CYS A 316 2.11 -16.33 -16.26
C CYS A 316 2.03 -17.28 -17.48
N ASN A 317 2.69 -16.94 -18.59
CA ASN A 317 2.71 -17.76 -19.80
C ASN A 317 3.58 -19.01 -19.67
N VAL A 318 4.72 -18.92 -18.97
CA VAL A 318 5.54 -20.09 -18.62
C VAL A 318 4.75 -21.04 -17.73
N HIS A 319 4.12 -20.54 -16.66
CA HIS A 319 3.24 -21.35 -15.82
C HIS A 319 2.12 -21.99 -16.65
N SER A 320 1.47 -21.21 -17.51
CA SER A 320 0.38 -21.70 -18.36
C SER A 320 0.80 -22.82 -19.32
N ARG A 321 2.07 -22.84 -19.74
CA ARG A 321 2.63 -23.87 -20.63
C ARG A 321 2.79 -25.22 -19.93
N HIS A 322 3.03 -25.18 -18.61
CA HIS A 322 3.41 -26.33 -17.80
C HIS A 322 2.32 -26.78 -16.82
N CYS A 323 1.30 -25.97 -16.56
CA CYS A 323 0.20 -26.33 -15.68
C CYS A 323 -1.04 -26.78 -16.51
N PRO A 324 -1.71 -27.89 -16.15
CA PRO A 324 -2.89 -28.38 -16.85
C PRO A 324 -3.99 -27.32 -16.96
N ALA A 325 -4.65 -27.25 -18.12
CA ALA A 325 -5.64 -26.21 -18.42
C ALA A 325 -6.85 -26.21 -17.47
N ASP A 326 -7.21 -27.39 -16.96
CA ASP A 326 -8.35 -27.61 -16.08
C ASP A 326 -8.02 -27.42 -14.59
N HIS A 327 -6.73 -27.33 -14.23
CA HIS A 327 -6.28 -27.15 -12.85
C HIS A 327 -6.71 -25.78 -12.28
N ALA A 328 -7.06 -25.74 -11.00
CA ALA A 328 -7.55 -24.53 -10.34
C ALA A 328 -6.52 -23.38 -10.37
N THR A 329 -5.25 -23.70 -10.15
CA THR A 329 -4.14 -22.72 -10.20
C THR A 329 -3.98 -22.10 -11.59
N GLN A 330 -4.16 -22.86 -12.67
CA GLN A 330 -4.10 -22.34 -14.04
C GLN A 330 -5.20 -21.30 -14.29
N LYS A 331 -6.45 -21.66 -13.93
CA LYS A 331 -7.61 -20.78 -14.09
C LYS A 331 -7.44 -19.49 -13.30
N TRP A 332 -6.92 -19.59 -12.08
CA TRP A 332 -6.59 -18.46 -11.23
C TRP A 332 -5.55 -17.53 -11.87
N VAL A 333 -4.39 -18.08 -12.27
CA VAL A 333 -3.31 -17.31 -12.91
C VAL A 333 -3.81 -16.63 -14.18
N LYS A 334 -4.59 -17.33 -15.02
CA LYS A 334 -5.19 -16.74 -16.23
C LYS A 334 -6.20 -15.63 -15.93
N PHE A 335 -7.03 -15.78 -14.90
CA PHE A 335 -8.00 -14.76 -14.50
C PHE A 335 -7.29 -13.46 -14.10
N TYR A 336 -6.31 -13.53 -13.21
CA TYR A 336 -5.57 -12.33 -12.79
C TYR A 336 -4.63 -11.78 -13.86
N GLN A 337 -4.07 -12.63 -14.72
CA GLN A 337 -3.33 -12.18 -15.90
C GLN A 337 -4.24 -11.38 -16.85
N ALA A 338 -5.46 -11.87 -17.11
CA ALA A 338 -6.41 -11.16 -17.95
C ALA A 338 -6.82 -9.81 -17.31
N GLY A 339 -7.16 -9.81 -16.02
CA GLY A 339 -7.50 -8.59 -15.29
C GLY A 339 -6.37 -7.56 -15.24
N PHE A 340 -5.12 -8.00 -15.08
CA PHE A 340 -3.95 -7.13 -15.14
C PHE A 340 -3.82 -6.43 -16.51
N ASN A 341 -4.00 -7.18 -17.60
CA ASN A 341 -3.91 -6.62 -18.95
C ASN A 341 -5.10 -5.70 -19.26
N GLU A 342 -6.31 -6.08 -18.84
CA GLU A 342 -7.50 -5.24 -18.97
C GLU A 342 -7.31 -3.92 -18.22
N PHE A 343 -6.83 -3.97 -16.98
CA PHE A 343 -6.52 -2.78 -16.19
C PHE A 343 -5.54 -1.85 -16.91
N LEU A 344 -4.46 -2.40 -17.50
CA LEU A 344 -3.47 -1.62 -18.24
C LEU A 344 -4.02 -0.87 -19.46
N ASP A 345 -5.17 -1.31 -20.01
CA ASP A 345 -5.80 -0.73 -21.18
C ASP A 345 -6.97 0.21 -20.84
N GLN A 346 -7.50 0.17 -19.61
CA GLN A 346 -8.58 1.05 -19.15
C GLN A 346 -8.08 2.46 -18.78
N PRO A 347 -8.89 3.53 -18.86
CA PRO A 347 -8.48 4.87 -18.41
C PRO A 347 -8.25 4.95 -16.88
N VAL A 348 -7.27 5.74 -16.44
CA VAL A 348 -7.00 5.95 -15.00
C VAL A 348 -8.08 6.83 -14.38
N GLY A 349 -8.74 6.33 -13.34
CA GLY A 349 -9.81 7.04 -12.63
C GLY A 349 -9.71 6.89 -11.11
N LEU A 350 -9.76 8.02 -10.41
CA LEU A 350 -9.91 8.17 -8.98
C LEU A 350 -11.07 9.13 -8.67
N PRO A 351 -11.61 9.16 -7.45
CA PRO A 351 -12.55 10.21 -7.05
C PRO A 351 -11.95 11.60 -7.33
N ARG A 352 -12.68 12.44 -8.08
CA ARG A 352 -12.24 13.79 -8.53
C ARG A 352 -11.01 13.84 -9.45
N PHE A 353 -10.54 12.71 -9.96
CA PHE A 353 -9.43 12.67 -10.91
C PHE A 353 -9.74 11.66 -12.01
N ARG A 354 -9.83 12.11 -13.26
CA ARG A 354 -10.05 11.23 -14.42
C ARG A 354 -9.06 11.62 -15.50
N SER A 355 -8.25 10.66 -15.92
CA SER A 355 -7.36 10.80 -17.06
C SER A 355 -7.85 9.92 -18.20
N ASN A 356 -7.75 10.43 -19.42
CA ASN A 356 -7.96 9.61 -20.62
C ASN A 356 -6.77 8.70 -20.93
N LEU A 357 -5.66 8.83 -20.19
CA LEU A 357 -4.53 7.93 -20.30
C LEU A 357 -4.85 6.62 -19.60
N ASN A 358 -4.47 5.51 -20.23
CA ASN A 358 -4.45 4.22 -19.55
C ASN A 358 -3.24 4.12 -18.61
N PRO A 359 -3.26 3.22 -17.60
CA PRO A 359 -2.17 3.02 -16.66
C PRO A 359 -0.81 2.94 -17.30
N LYS A 360 -0.67 2.24 -18.43
CA LYS A 360 0.61 2.13 -19.11
C LYS A 360 1.15 3.51 -19.53
N ARG A 361 0.38 4.27 -20.30
CA ARG A 361 0.80 5.62 -20.74
C ARG A 361 1.01 6.55 -19.56
N TYR A 362 0.18 6.41 -18.54
CA TYR A 362 0.28 7.17 -17.30
C TYR A 362 1.63 6.94 -16.62
N LEU A 363 2.02 5.68 -16.41
CA LEU A 363 3.32 5.33 -15.83
C LEU A 363 4.49 5.74 -16.72
N ASP A 364 4.36 5.59 -18.03
CA ASP A 364 5.37 6.02 -19.00
C ASP A 364 5.57 7.55 -18.97
N ALA A 365 4.50 8.33 -18.75
CA ALA A 365 4.57 9.78 -18.58
C ALA A 365 5.45 10.16 -17.37
N PHE A 366 5.37 9.41 -16.27
CA PHE A 366 6.27 9.60 -15.13
C PHE A 366 7.68 9.10 -15.41
N ALA A 367 7.84 7.86 -15.87
CA ALA A 367 9.16 7.25 -16.05
C ALA A 367 10.00 8.00 -17.10
N TYR A 368 9.41 8.33 -18.25
CA TYR A 368 10.12 8.94 -19.36
C TYR A 368 9.90 10.45 -19.47
N GLY A 369 8.70 10.94 -19.15
CA GLY A 369 8.38 12.37 -19.24
C GLY A 369 9.12 13.19 -18.19
N ALA A 370 9.27 12.66 -16.97
CA ALA A 370 10.13 13.26 -15.94
C ALA A 370 11.62 12.93 -16.12
N ARG A 371 12.00 12.25 -17.22
CA ARG A 371 13.38 11.86 -17.56
C ARG A 371 14.09 11.01 -16.50
N VAL A 372 13.32 10.24 -15.73
CA VAL A 372 13.87 9.24 -14.81
C VAL A 372 14.56 8.12 -15.59
N VAL A 373 13.95 7.77 -16.72
CA VAL A 373 14.38 6.71 -17.60
C VAL A 373 14.51 7.28 -19.00
N HIS A 374 15.55 6.88 -19.73
CA HIS A 374 15.73 7.27 -21.12
C HIS A 374 14.75 6.49 -22.01
N ALA A 375 13.93 7.19 -22.79
CA ALA A 375 13.07 6.58 -23.78
C ALA A 375 13.91 6.10 -24.99
N SER A 376 13.70 4.85 -25.41
CA SER A 376 14.36 4.28 -26.59
C SER A 376 13.65 4.65 -27.92
N SER A 377 12.39 5.10 -27.85
CA SER A 377 11.50 5.27 -29.00
C SER A 377 11.10 6.73 -29.22
N LYS A 378 11.08 7.15 -30.49
CA LYS A 378 10.62 8.49 -30.94
C LYS A 378 9.12 8.56 -31.27
N LYS A 379 8.36 7.45 -31.21
CA LYS A 379 6.99 7.38 -31.76
C LYS A 379 5.90 7.98 -30.84
N TYR A 380 6.22 8.25 -29.58
CA TYR A 380 5.29 8.83 -28.61
C TYR A 380 6.09 9.74 -27.67
N GLU A 381 5.44 10.80 -27.18
CA GLU A 381 6.07 11.82 -26.33
C GLU A 381 5.50 11.78 -24.90
N PRO A 382 6.02 10.92 -24.02
CA PRO A 382 5.61 10.84 -22.62
C PRO A 382 5.64 12.17 -21.86
N ARG A 383 6.53 13.08 -22.27
CA ARG A 383 6.62 14.43 -21.73
C ARG A 383 5.34 15.23 -21.95
N THR A 384 4.78 15.17 -23.16
CA THR A 384 3.55 15.87 -23.53
C THR A 384 2.36 15.37 -22.72
N ASP A 385 2.31 14.05 -22.45
CA ASP A 385 1.31 13.46 -21.58
C ASP A 385 1.44 13.93 -20.12
N LEU A 386 2.67 13.98 -19.57
CA LEU A 386 2.90 14.49 -18.22
C LEU A 386 2.54 15.98 -18.08
N GLU A 387 2.93 16.79 -19.07
CA GLU A 387 2.58 18.21 -19.13
C GLU A 387 1.06 18.42 -19.23
N ALA A 388 0.36 17.56 -19.98
CA ALA A 388 -1.10 17.58 -20.05
C ALA A 388 -1.75 17.23 -18.70
N LEU A 389 -1.29 16.17 -18.04
CA LEU A 389 -1.80 15.78 -16.71
C LEU A 389 -1.65 16.92 -15.68
N LEU A 390 -0.49 17.57 -15.64
CA LEU A 390 -0.19 18.64 -14.68
C LEU A 390 -0.90 19.95 -15.00
N ARG A 391 -1.26 20.18 -16.27
CA ARG A 391 -2.08 21.34 -16.66
C ARG A 391 -3.54 21.14 -16.30
N ASP A 392 -4.05 19.92 -16.50
CA ASP A 392 -5.49 19.64 -16.40
C ASP A 392 -5.91 19.22 -14.98
N HIS A 393 -4.96 18.89 -14.09
CA HIS A 393 -5.22 18.46 -12.72
C HIS A 393 -4.19 18.99 -11.70
N PRO A 394 -4.58 19.17 -10.41
CA PRO A 394 -3.64 19.43 -9.33
C PRO A 394 -2.52 18.38 -9.25
N LYS A 395 -1.29 18.82 -9.05
CA LYS A 395 -0.09 17.96 -9.02
C LYS A 395 -0.24 16.80 -8.03
N GLU A 396 -0.82 17.05 -6.86
CA GLU A 396 -1.00 16.07 -5.81
C GLU A 396 -1.94 14.95 -6.24
N LEU A 397 -3.01 15.26 -7.00
CA LEU A 397 -3.90 14.25 -7.58
C LEU A 397 -3.25 13.47 -8.71
N VAL A 398 -2.38 14.10 -9.50
CA VAL A 398 -1.59 13.41 -10.53
C VAL A 398 -0.62 12.42 -9.88
N VAL A 399 0.08 12.83 -8.81
CA VAL A 399 0.98 11.93 -8.07
C VAL A 399 0.19 10.83 -7.35
N MET A 400 -0.94 11.16 -6.72
CA MET A 400 -1.84 10.17 -6.10
C MET A 400 -2.35 9.14 -7.12
N GLY A 401 -2.72 9.59 -8.33
CA GLY A 401 -3.07 8.72 -9.45
C GLY A 401 -1.95 7.75 -9.83
N TYR A 402 -0.71 8.24 -9.88
CA TYR A 402 0.47 7.40 -10.09
C TYR A 402 0.61 6.32 -9.02
N HIS A 403 0.53 6.68 -7.73
CA HIS A 403 0.60 5.73 -6.63
C HIS A 403 -0.51 4.69 -6.68
N TRP A 404 -1.74 5.11 -6.98
CA TRP A 404 -2.87 4.21 -7.14
C TRP A 404 -2.62 3.14 -8.20
N VAL A 405 -2.17 3.58 -9.38
CA VAL A 405 -1.87 2.66 -10.48
C VAL A 405 -0.83 1.63 -10.06
N LEU A 406 0.25 2.05 -9.41
CA LEU A 406 1.29 1.13 -8.93
C LEU A 406 0.75 0.12 -7.91
N ILE A 407 -0.07 0.55 -6.96
CA ILE A 407 -0.69 -0.33 -5.96
C ILE A 407 -1.60 -1.36 -6.64
N MET A 408 -2.41 -0.94 -7.62
CA MET A 408 -3.28 -1.84 -8.38
C MET A 408 -2.47 -2.91 -9.12
N LEU A 409 -1.39 -2.52 -9.82
CA LEU A 409 -0.50 -3.48 -10.49
C LEU A 409 0.12 -4.47 -9.49
N LEU A 410 0.62 -3.98 -8.35
CA LEU A 410 1.19 -4.83 -7.31
C LEU A 410 0.13 -5.80 -6.73
N GLY A 411 -1.13 -5.35 -6.62
CA GLY A 411 -2.27 -6.17 -6.22
C GLY A 411 -2.44 -7.40 -7.12
N TYR A 412 -2.51 -7.22 -8.44
CA TYR A 412 -2.59 -8.34 -9.39
C TYR A 412 -1.41 -9.31 -9.26
N VAL A 413 -0.17 -8.79 -9.13
CA VAL A 413 1.03 -9.63 -8.97
C VAL A 413 0.95 -10.41 -7.66
N SER A 414 0.51 -9.79 -6.57
CA SER A 414 0.38 -10.42 -5.25
C SER A 414 -0.64 -11.57 -5.22
N MET A 415 -1.67 -11.52 -6.06
CA MET A 415 -2.65 -12.60 -6.18
C MET A 415 -2.09 -13.82 -6.91
N VAL A 416 -1.17 -13.62 -7.84
CA VAL A 416 -0.60 -14.67 -8.68
C VAL A 416 0.64 -15.31 -8.07
N LEU A 417 1.50 -14.51 -7.43
CA LEU A 417 2.83 -14.95 -7.02
C LEU A 417 2.85 -16.17 -6.08
N PRO A 418 2.00 -16.28 -5.03
CA PRO A 418 1.99 -17.47 -4.17
C PRO A 418 1.64 -18.75 -4.94
N VAL A 419 0.74 -18.64 -5.92
CA VAL A 419 0.29 -19.76 -6.77
C VAL A 419 1.39 -20.21 -7.72
N LEU A 420 2.11 -19.26 -8.32
CA LEU A 420 3.31 -19.57 -9.10
C LEU A 420 4.35 -20.26 -8.22
N GLN A 421 4.64 -19.70 -7.05
CA GLN A 421 5.63 -20.23 -6.13
C GLN A 421 5.31 -21.68 -5.72
N GLN A 422 4.07 -21.99 -5.35
CA GLN A 422 3.66 -23.35 -4.98
C GLN A 422 3.95 -24.36 -6.11
N ASN A 423 3.51 -24.05 -7.34
CA ASN A 423 3.72 -24.94 -8.47
C ASN A 423 5.20 -25.06 -8.84
N ILE A 424 5.94 -23.95 -8.90
CA ILE A 424 7.35 -23.97 -9.31
C ILE A 424 8.20 -24.70 -8.27
N THR A 425 7.98 -24.46 -6.98
CA THR A 425 8.66 -25.18 -5.90
C THR A 425 8.41 -26.67 -6.06
N HIS A 426 7.17 -27.09 -6.26
CA HIS A 426 6.84 -28.49 -6.52
C HIS A 426 7.57 -29.07 -7.75
N TRP A 427 7.53 -28.37 -8.88
CA TRP A 427 8.18 -28.86 -10.11
C TRP A 427 9.69 -28.96 -9.97
N THR A 428 10.31 -28.00 -9.29
CA THR A 428 11.77 -27.90 -9.21
C THR A 428 12.34 -28.75 -8.07
N ASP A 429 11.75 -28.68 -6.88
CA ASP A 429 12.27 -29.31 -5.67
C ASP A 429 11.73 -30.75 -5.51
N ASP A 430 10.43 -30.97 -5.72
CA ASP A 430 9.84 -32.31 -5.51
C ASP A 430 10.04 -33.22 -6.73
N LEU A 431 9.90 -32.67 -7.94
CA LEU A 431 10.01 -33.43 -9.19
C LEU A 431 11.39 -33.33 -9.88
N GLY A 432 12.29 -32.49 -9.36
CA GLY A 432 13.67 -32.40 -9.86
C GLY A 432 13.82 -31.79 -11.26
N TRP A 433 12.90 -30.92 -11.69
CA TRP A 433 12.94 -30.32 -13.03
C TRP A 433 14.13 -29.39 -13.28
N VAL A 434 14.66 -28.77 -12.23
CA VAL A 434 15.98 -28.16 -12.32
C VAL A 434 16.96 -29.30 -12.21
N LYS A 435 17.42 -29.78 -13.37
CA LYS A 435 18.67 -30.55 -13.41
C LYS A 435 19.67 -29.67 -12.69
N SER A 436 20.06 -30.08 -11.47
CA SER A 436 21.25 -29.51 -10.86
C SER A 436 22.31 -29.50 -11.95
N ARG A 437 23.04 -28.40 -12.11
CA ARG A 437 24.28 -28.43 -12.88
C ARG A 437 25.19 -29.43 -12.16
N THR A 438 24.93 -30.73 -12.29
CA THR A 438 25.88 -31.78 -11.96
C THR A 438 27.10 -31.42 -12.78
N SER A 439 28.14 -31.00 -12.07
CA SER A 439 29.53 -30.93 -12.51
C SER A 439 29.74 -30.22 -13.85
N GLY A 440 29.76 -28.89 -13.82
CA GLY A 440 30.70 -28.18 -14.70
C GLY A 440 32.13 -28.72 -14.48
N PRO A 441 33.03 -28.62 -15.46
CA PRO A 441 34.29 -29.39 -15.57
C PRO A 441 35.37 -29.15 -14.50
N ARG A 442 35.03 -28.74 -13.27
CA ARG A 442 35.99 -28.73 -12.15
C ARG A 442 36.43 -30.14 -11.73
N ASP A 443 35.70 -31.18 -12.11
CA ASP A 443 36.13 -32.58 -11.97
C ASP A 443 37.03 -33.08 -13.14
N LEU A 444 37.36 -32.22 -14.12
CA LEU A 444 38.32 -32.54 -15.20
C LEU A 444 39.75 -32.03 -14.92
N PHE A 445 39.98 -31.32 -13.82
CA PHE A 445 41.32 -30.82 -13.44
C PHE A 445 41.75 -31.24 -12.01
N GLY A 446 41.13 -32.30 -11.48
CA GLY A 446 41.53 -32.94 -10.23
C GLY A 446 42.18 -34.30 -10.46
N ALA A 447 43.38 -34.32 -11.03
CA ALA A 447 44.38 -35.39 -10.94
C ALA A 447 45.77 -34.80 -11.18
#